data_AF-A0A831TFG7-F1
#
_entry.id   AF-A0A831TFG7-F1
#
_cell.length_a   1.000
_cell.length_b   1.000
_cell.length_c   1.000
_cell.angle_alpha   90.00
_cell.angle_beta   90.00
_cell.angle_gamma   90.00
#
_symmetry.space_group_name_H-M   'P 1'
#
loop_
_entity.id
_entity.type
_entity.pdbx_description
1 polymer ?
#
loop_
_entity_poly.entity_id
_entity_poly.type
_entity_poly.pdbx_seq_one_letter_code
_entity_poly.pdbx_strand_id
1 'polypeptide(L)' 'MIFEDFKRKVKNAYVGIDLSFSSNGAQHTAVVDEMLTLYNNAESDAIYGVMNGTPIGRCIGIE' A
#
# COMPACT_ATOMS: atom_id res chain seq x y z
N MET A 1 1.20 -11.78 1.60
CA MET A 1 1.12 -11.21 0.24
C MET A 1 2.49 -11.14 -0.43
N ILE A 2 2.60 -11.46 -1.72
CA ILE A 2 3.80 -11.20 -2.52
C ILE A 2 3.78 -9.78 -3.12
N PHE A 3 4.94 -9.25 -3.51
CA PHE A 3 5.06 -7.87 -3.98
C PHE A 3 4.23 -7.58 -5.25
N GLU A 4 4.11 -8.54 -6.17
CA GLU A 4 3.30 -8.38 -7.39
C GLU A 4 1.81 -8.24 -7.08
N ASP A 5 1.29 -9.03 -6.14
CA ASP A 5 -0.10 -8.90 -5.69
C ASP A 5 -0.35 -7.55 -5.03
N PHE A 6 0.58 -7.10 -4.18
CA PHE A 6 0.48 -5.78 -3.55
C PHE A 6 0.38 -4.67 -4.60
N LYS A 7 1.29 -4.66 -5.59
CA LYS A 7 1.25 -3.70 -6.70
C LYS A 7 -0.07 -3.75 -7.46
N ARG A 8 -0.58 -4.96 -7.75
CA ARG A 8 -1.84 -5.16 -8.47
C ARG A 8 -3.03 -4.55 -7.70
N LYS A 9 -3.16 -4.86 -6.40
CA LYS A 9 -4.25 -4.35 -5.56
C LYS A 9 -4.23 -2.82 -5.48
N VAL A 10 -3.07 -2.24 -5.22
CA VAL A 10 -2.93 -0.78 -5.10
C VAL A 10 -3.19 -0.08 -6.44
N LYS A 11 -2.65 -0.59 -7.56
CA LYS A 11 -2.91 -0.02 -8.90
C LYS A 11 -4.38 -0.05 -9.27
N ASN A 12 -5.09 -1.12 -8.91
CA ASN A 12 -6.53 -1.22 -9.15
C ASN A 12 -7.34 -0.23 -8.31
N ALA A 13 -6.89 0.06 -7.08
CA ALA A 13 -7.56 1.02 -6.21
C ALA A 13 -7.29 2.48 -6.61
N TYR A 14 -6.13 2.78 -7.20
CA TYR A 14 -5.70 4.15 -7.56
C TYR A 14 -5.38 4.25 -9.06
N VAL A 15 -6.39 3.99 -9.90
CA VAL A 15 -6.24 4.04 -11.35
C VAL A 15 -5.91 5.46 -11.82
N GLY A 16 -4.87 5.58 -12.63
CA GLY A 16 -4.45 6.86 -13.23
C GLY A 16 -3.65 7.77 -12.28
N ILE A 17 -3.35 7.31 -11.07
CA ILE A 17 -2.44 7.99 -10.14
C ILE A 17 -1.01 7.49 -10.38
N ASP A 18 -0.04 8.39 -10.30
CA ASP A 18 1.38 8.01 -10.32
C ASP A 18 1.78 7.43 -8.96
N LEU A 19 2.22 6.18 -8.96
CA LEU A 19 2.44 5.38 -7.75
C LEU A 19 3.90 4.95 -7.68
N SER A 20 4.56 5.26 -6.57
CA SER A 20 5.92 4.78 -6.30
C SER A 20 5.89 3.57 -5.36
N PHE A 21 6.49 2.44 -5.77
CA PHE A 21 6.47 1.19 -5.02
C PHE A 21 7.85 0.83 -4.49
N SER A 22 7.90 0.31 -3.27
CA SER A 22 9.12 -0.22 -2.65
C SER A 22 8.83 -1.48 -1.84
N SER A 23 9.84 -2.33 -1.69
CA SER A 23 9.77 -3.58 -0.93
C SER A 23 11.11 -3.91 -0.30
N ASN A 24 11.10 -4.41 0.93
CA ASN A 24 12.27 -4.96 1.61
C ASN A 24 12.16 -6.49 1.84
N GLY A 25 11.20 -7.15 1.18
CA GLY A 25 10.92 -8.58 1.32
C GLY A 25 9.95 -8.94 2.46
N ALA A 26 10.00 -8.23 3.58
CA ALA A 26 9.06 -8.42 4.70
C ALA A 26 7.84 -7.50 4.60
N GLN A 27 8.02 -6.29 4.05
CA GLN A 27 7.00 -5.27 3.87
C GLN A 27 7.09 -4.68 2.47
N HIS A 28 5.93 -4.38 1.92
CA HIS A 28 5.71 -3.68 0.67
C HIS A 28 5.05 -2.34 0.98
N THR A 29 5.47 -1.30 0.26
CA THR A 29 4.96 0.06 0.41
C THR A 29 4.61 0.66 -0.94
N ALA A 30 3.61 1.53 -0.96
CA ALA A 30 3.24 2.35 -2.10
C ALA A 30 2.99 3.79 -1.64
N VAL A 31 3.67 4.75 -2.24
CA VAL A 31 3.38 6.18 -2.07
C VAL A 31 2.36 6.56 -3.14
N VAL A 32 1.20 7.03 -2.69
CA VAL A 32 0.08 7.44 -3.56
C VAL A 32 0.13 8.93 -3.85
N ASP A 33 0.53 9.72 -2.86
CA ASP A 33 0.70 11.17 -2.91
C ASP A 33 1.69 11.58 -1.80
N GLU A 34 2.08 12.86 -1.72
CA GLU A 34 2.99 13.39 -0.68
C GLU A 34 2.54 13.05 0.74
N MET A 35 1.23 12.86 0.94
CA MET A 35 0.63 12.64 2.26
C MET A 35 0.23 11.19 2.54
N LEU A 36 0.09 10.32 1.54
CA LEU A 36 -0.46 8.98 1.71
C LEU A 36 0.53 7.89 1.31
N THR A 37 0.89 7.06 2.29
CA THR A 37 1.66 5.84 2.08
C THR A 37 0.84 4.62 2.49
N LEU A 38 0.72 3.66 1.58
CA LEU A 38 0.13 2.36 1.83
C LEU A 38 1.20 1.34 2.13
N TYR A 39 0.92 0.38 3.01
CA TYR A 39 1.85 -0.68 3.36
C TYR A 39 1.12 -1.97 3.74
N ASN A 40 1.81 -3.10 3.67
CA ASN A 40 1.36 -4.33 4.34
C ASN A 40 2.25 -4.66 5.55
N ASN A 41 1.73 -5.48 6.46
CA ASN A 41 2.55 -6.10 7.49
C ASN A 41 3.16 -7.39 6.94
N ALA A 42 4.28 -7.82 7.53
CA ALA A 42 4.84 -9.14 7.28
C ALA A 42 3.75 -10.19 7.47
N GLU A 43 3.65 -11.11 6.50
CA GLU A 43 2.70 -12.24 6.53
C GLU A 43 1.21 -11.83 6.47
N SER A 44 0.90 -10.55 6.26
CA SER A 44 -0.48 -10.04 6.14
C SER A 44 -0.87 -9.81 4.67
N ASP A 45 -2.11 -10.18 4.35
CA ASP A 45 -2.77 -9.82 3.08
C ASP A 45 -3.60 -8.53 3.16
N ALA A 46 -3.70 -7.94 4.35
CA ALA A 46 -4.31 -6.63 4.52
C ALA A 46 -3.34 -5.50 4.17
N ILE A 47 -3.89 -4.45 3.55
CA ILE A 47 -3.21 -3.18 3.26
C ILE A 47 -3.65 -2.15 4.30
N TYR A 48 -2.68 -1.37 4.77
CA TYR A 48 -2.82 -0.33 5.77
C TYR A 48 -2.36 1.00 5.19
N GLY A 49 -2.79 2.10 5.79
CA GLY A 49 -2.40 3.44 5.37
C GLY A 49 -1.75 4.24 6.50
N VAL A 50 -0.80 5.09 6.11
CA VAL A 50 -0.32 6.22 6.91
C VAL A 50 -0.64 7.50 6.12
N MET A 51 -1.34 8.43 6.76
CA MET A 51 -1.63 9.75 6.21
C MET A 51 -0.93 10.81 7.06
N ASN A 52 -0.04 11.62 6.47
CA ASN A 52 0.74 12.64 7.18
C ASN A 52 1.45 12.09 8.43
N GLY A 53 2.10 10.93 8.29
CA GLY A 53 2.78 10.25 9.40
C GLY A 53 1.86 9.61 10.45
N THR A 54 0.54 9.75 10.30
CA THR A 54 -0.46 9.19 11.23
C THR A 54 -1.07 7.91 10.65
N PRO A 55 -1.02 6.76 11.35
CA PRO A 55 -1.69 5.55 10.90
C PRO A 55 -3.20 5.75 10.79
N ILE A 56 -3.78 5.45 9.62
CA ILE A 56 -5.24 5.50 9.37
C ILE A 56 -5.89 4.10 9.43
N GLY A 57 -5.12 3.08 9.80
CA GLY A 57 -5.61 1.71 9.95
C GLY A 57 -5.67 0.94 8.63
N ARG A 58 -6.52 -0.09 8.60
CA ARG A 58 -6.68 -1.00 7.45
C ARG A 58 -7.52 -0.36 6.35
N CYS A 59 -7.00 -0.36 5.12
CA CYS A 59 -7.71 0.10 3.93
C CYS A 59 -8.64 -1.00 3.40
N ILE A 60 -9.88 -1.03 3.88
CA ILE A 60 -10.86 -2.08 3.55
C ILE A 60 -11.27 -2.15 2.07
N GLY A 61 -11.06 -1.09 1.29
CA GLY A 61 -11.44 -1.02 -0.13
C GLY A 61 -10.34 -1.42 -1.12
N ILE A 62 -9.19 -1.91 -0.64
CA ILE A 62 -8.06 -2.31 -1.49
C ILE A 62 -7.91 -3.83 -1.43
N GLU A 63 -8.48 -4.52 -2.42
CA GLU A 63 -8.58 -6.00 -2.49
C GLU A 63 -7.85 -6.63 -3.67
#